data_AF-A0A3R9IX17-F1
#
_entry.id   AF-A0A3R9IX17-F1
#
_cell.length_a   1.000
_cell.length_b   1.000
_cell.length_c   1.000
_cell.angle_alpha   90.00
_cell.angle_beta   90.00
_cell.angle_gamma   90.00
#
_symmetry.space_group_name_H-M   'P 1'
#
loop_
_entity.id
_entity.type
_entity.pdbx_description
1 polymer ?
#
loop_
_entity_poly.entity_id
_entity_poly.type
_entity_poly.pdbx_seq_one_letter_code
_entity_poly.pdbx_strand_id
1 'polypeptide(L)'
;MSDKLKQFKWLIVLFLFLLAIPSYFAYNHFRQSSTLKEAFEKNERIEVLHRLTASGKYASDIRKAGYVVPPDGAIRLDGGIDSIGIKGDIDLKISNPGRNEVTVLFETTAKEEKIDVYYILDNQLTIKRSYYSNISNQKIKESVEISQAEEERLLKIVQKELEAFMEKMYQTLYG
;
A
#
# COMPACT_ATOMS: atom_id res chain seq x y z
N MET A 1 47.63 23.33 30.20
CA MET A 1 46.97 22.02 30.38
C MET A 1 45.43 22.10 30.28
N SER A 2 44.80 23.21 30.68
CA SER A 2 43.34 23.42 30.64
C SER A 2 42.71 23.44 29.23
N ASP A 3 43.35 24.12 28.25
CA ASP A 3 42.76 24.26 26.90
C ASP A 3 42.68 22.96 26.10
N LYS A 4 43.65 22.06 26.24
CA LYS A 4 43.60 20.74 25.59
C LYS A 4 42.46 19.87 26.13
N LEU A 5 42.16 19.99 27.42
CA LEU A 5 41.04 19.29 28.05
C LEU A 5 39.69 19.85 27.56
N LYS A 6 39.61 21.17 27.39
CA LYS A 6 38.41 21.85 26.85
C LYS A 6 38.18 21.48 25.37
N GLN A 7 39.23 21.46 24.56
CA GLN A 7 39.18 21.01 23.16
C GLN A 7 38.78 19.54 23.05
N PHE A 8 39.33 18.66 23.91
CA PHE A 8 38.96 17.24 23.96
C PHE A 8 37.49 17.03 24.32
N LYS A 9 36.93 17.81 25.26
CA LYS A 9 35.49 17.79 25.58
C LYS A 9 34.63 18.21 24.38
N TRP A 10 35.03 19.26 23.64
CA TRP A 10 34.33 19.67 22.42
C TRP A 10 34.38 18.62 21.32
N LEU A 11 35.50 17.90 21.18
CA LEU A 11 35.60 16.77 20.26
C LEU A 11 34.65 15.62 20.63
N ILE A 12 34.51 15.31 21.92
CA ILE A 12 33.53 14.31 22.38
C ILE A 12 32.11 14.74 22.06
N VAL A 13 31.74 15.99 22.35
CA VAL A 13 30.39 16.51 22.05
C VAL A 13 30.10 16.48 20.55
N LEU A 14 31.06 16.91 19.73
CA LEU A 14 30.94 16.86 18.27
C LEU A 14 30.78 15.40 17.78
N PHE A 15 31.57 14.47 18.32
CA PHE A 15 31.50 13.05 17.98
C PHE A 15 30.14 12.43 18.37
N LEU A 16 29.63 12.73 19.55
CA LEU A 16 28.30 12.28 19.99
C LEU A 16 27.19 12.82 19.07
N PHE A 17 27.29 14.10 18.67
CA PHE A 17 26.32 14.72 17.77
C PHE A 17 26.36 14.07 16.37
N LEU A 18 27.57 13.79 15.86
CA LEU A 18 27.77 13.09 14.59
C LEU A 18 27.25 11.66 14.60
N LEU A 19 27.27 10.96 15.75
CA LEU A 19 26.72 9.60 15.89
C LEU A 19 25.21 9.59 16.09
N ALA A 20 24.66 10.59 16.79
CA ALA A 20 23.24 10.60 17.15
C ALA A 20 22.31 10.64 15.93
N ILE A 21 22.64 11.45 14.92
CA ILE A 21 21.80 11.63 13.73
C ILE A 21 21.72 10.33 12.89
N PRO A 22 22.84 9.71 12.45
CA PRO A 22 22.80 8.42 11.75
C PRO A 22 22.14 7.31 12.56
N SER A 23 22.39 7.28 13.88
CA SER A 23 21.78 6.28 14.78
C SER A 23 20.27 6.41 14.83
N TYR A 24 19.75 7.65 14.87
CA TYR A 24 18.31 7.89 14.82
C TYR A 24 17.68 7.39 13.51
N PHE A 25 18.30 7.69 12.37
CA PHE A 25 17.82 7.20 11.07
C PHE A 25 17.87 5.67 10.98
N ALA A 26 18.96 5.05 11.43
CA ALA A 26 19.12 3.60 11.45
C ALA A 26 18.07 2.93 12.36
N TYR A 27 17.86 3.46 13.57
CA TYR A 27 16.86 2.96 14.51
C TYR A 27 15.44 3.07 13.94
N ASN A 28 15.08 4.24 13.39
CA ASN A 28 13.76 4.45 12.82
C ASN A 28 13.52 3.54 11.60
N HIS A 29 14.52 3.36 10.74
CA HIS A 29 14.43 2.45 9.61
C HIS A 29 14.24 0.99 10.06
N PHE A 30 15.04 0.54 11.03
CA PHE A 30 14.94 -0.81 11.59
C PHE A 30 13.56 -1.04 12.21
N ARG A 31 13.08 -0.11 13.04
CA ARG A 31 11.76 -0.20 13.68
C ARG A 31 10.63 -0.28 12.64
N GLN A 32 10.67 0.55 11.59
CA GLN A 32 9.64 0.50 10.54
C GLN A 32 9.67 -0.83 9.78
N SER A 33 10.87 -1.32 9.43
CA SER A 33 11.01 -2.63 8.77
C SER A 33 10.49 -3.77 9.65
N SER A 34 10.83 -3.76 10.94
CA SER A 34 10.39 -4.79 11.89
C SER A 34 8.88 -4.75 12.09
N THR A 35 8.28 -3.57 12.21
CA THR A 35 6.82 -3.43 12.34
C THR A 35 6.05 -3.85 11.07
N LEU A 36 6.60 -3.62 9.88
CA LEU A 36 6.00 -4.11 8.64
C LEU A 36 6.08 -5.63 8.58
N LYS A 37 7.24 -6.21 8.93
CA LYS A 37 7.41 -7.67 8.97
C LYS A 37 6.43 -8.32 9.95
N GLU A 38 6.31 -7.76 11.15
CA GLU A 38 5.37 -8.22 12.16
C GLU A 38 3.91 -8.16 11.67
N ALA A 39 3.53 -7.10 10.94
CA ALA A 39 2.19 -6.98 10.35
C ALA A 39 1.93 -8.09 9.31
N PHE A 40 2.92 -8.45 8.49
CA PHE A 40 2.80 -9.60 7.58
C PHE A 40 2.66 -10.92 8.36
N GLU A 41 3.51 -11.16 9.36
CA GLU A 41 3.51 -12.40 10.15
C GLU A 41 2.19 -12.59 10.93
N LYS A 42 1.55 -11.49 11.35
CA LYS A 42 0.23 -11.49 12.00
C LYS A 42 -0.95 -11.47 11.03
N ASN A 43 -0.70 -11.47 9.72
CA ASN A 43 -1.71 -11.34 8.66
C ASN A 43 -2.57 -10.06 8.81
N GLU A 44 -1.98 -8.96 9.28
CA GLU A 44 -2.62 -7.65 9.42
C GLU A 44 -2.64 -6.93 8.07
N ARG A 45 -3.41 -7.44 7.10
CA ARG A 45 -3.40 -7.02 5.69
C ARG A 45 -3.58 -5.51 5.47
N ILE A 46 -4.50 -4.89 6.20
CA ILE A 46 -4.73 -3.44 6.07
C ILE A 46 -3.54 -2.64 6.59
N GLU A 47 -2.91 -3.10 7.68
CA GLU A 47 -1.73 -2.46 8.25
C GLU A 47 -0.52 -2.63 7.33
N VAL A 48 -0.37 -3.80 6.72
CA VAL A 48 0.62 -4.03 5.67
C VAL A 48 0.44 -3.03 4.53
N LEU A 49 -0.77 -2.93 3.97
CA LEU A 49 -1.05 -1.98 2.90
C LEU A 49 -0.81 -0.54 3.34
N HIS A 50 -1.26 -0.16 4.53
CA HIS A 50 -1.04 1.16 5.08
C HIS A 50 0.46 1.49 5.14
N ARG A 51 1.28 0.59 5.68
CA ARG A 51 2.72 0.78 5.80
C ARG A 51 3.43 0.80 4.46
N LEU A 52 2.99 -0.01 3.50
CA LEU A 52 3.52 -0.04 2.14
C LEU A 52 3.23 1.28 1.41
N THR A 53 2.07 1.90 1.65
CA THR A 53 1.64 3.11 0.94
C THR A 53 1.86 4.42 1.69
N ALA A 54 2.14 4.40 2.99
CA ALA A 54 2.30 5.61 3.81
C ALA A 54 3.46 6.52 3.38
N SER A 55 4.38 6.04 2.55
CA SER A 55 5.46 6.84 1.98
C SER A 55 5.95 6.22 0.67
N GLY A 56 6.79 6.94 -0.08
CA GLY A 56 7.47 6.39 -1.26
C GLY A 56 8.54 5.33 -0.98
N LYS A 57 8.83 5.00 0.29
CA LYS A 57 9.93 4.10 0.69
C LYS A 57 9.90 2.76 -0.06
N TYR A 58 8.73 2.14 -0.15
CA TYR A 58 8.56 0.82 -0.74
C TYR A 58 8.18 0.86 -2.23
N ALA A 59 8.09 2.04 -2.85
CA ALA A 59 7.69 2.16 -4.25
C ALA A 59 8.60 1.36 -5.20
N SER A 60 9.91 1.38 -4.96
CA SER A 60 10.87 0.60 -5.74
C SER A 60 10.66 -0.91 -5.60
N ASP A 61 10.42 -1.39 -4.38
CA ASP A 61 10.24 -2.82 -4.12
C ASP A 61 8.89 -3.32 -4.65
N ILE A 62 7.83 -2.50 -4.55
CA ILE A 62 6.53 -2.77 -5.17
C ILE A 62 6.65 -2.89 -6.70
N ARG A 63 7.43 -2.01 -7.35
CA ARG A 63 7.73 -2.13 -8.79
C ARG A 63 8.52 -3.38 -9.13
N LYS A 64 9.55 -3.72 -8.34
CA LYS A 64 10.33 -4.96 -8.52
C LYS A 64 9.47 -6.20 -8.36
N ALA A 65 8.48 -6.16 -7.48
CA ALA A 65 7.50 -7.23 -7.28
C ALA A 65 6.52 -7.39 -8.47
N GLY A 66 6.53 -6.45 -9.43
CA GLY A 66 5.71 -6.49 -10.65
C GLY A 66 4.45 -5.64 -10.58
N TYR A 67 4.27 -4.85 -9.52
CA TYR A 67 3.07 -4.03 -9.31
C TYR A 67 3.29 -2.59 -9.76
N VAL A 68 2.19 -1.94 -10.14
CA VAL A 68 2.21 -0.56 -10.62
C VAL A 68 2.04 0.38 -9.43
N VAL A 69 2.84 1.45 -9.39
CA VAL A 69 2.67 2.57 -8.45
C VAL A 69 2.83 3.87 -9.22
N PRO A 70 2.37 5.01 -8.69
CA PRO A 70 2.51 6.30 -9.36
C PRO A 70 3.97 6.67 -9.63
N PRO A 71 4.23 7.62 -10.54
CA PRO A 71 5.56 8.18 -10.75
C PRO A 71 6.11 8.79 -9.45
N ASP A 72 7.44 8.75 -9.26
CA ASP A 72 8.09 9.26 -8.05
C ASP A 72 7.79 10.74 -7.80
N GLY A 73 7.55 11.53 -8.85
CA GLY A 73 7.12 12.93 -8.74
C GLY A 73 5.77 13.06 -8.02
N ALA A 74 4.78 12.23 -8.36
CA ALA A 74 3.47 12.23 -7.72
C ALA A 74 3.57 11.76 -6.26
N ILE A 75 4.30 10.66 -6.02
CA ILE A 75 4.54 10.12 -4.66
C ILE A 75 5.17 11.17 -3.74
N ARG A 76 6.11 11.97 -4.25
CA ARG A 76 6.74 13.06 -3.47
C ARG A 76 5.80 14.21 -3.16
N LEU A 77 4.87 14.52 -4.07
CA LEU A 77 3.87 15.56 -3.87
C LEU A 77 2.81 15.11 -2.85
N ASP A 78 2.37 13.86 -2.95
CA ASP A 78 1.31 13.30 -2.11
C ASP A 78 1.83 12.79 -0.75
N GLY A 79 3.15 12.63 -0.61
CA GLY A 79 3.80 12.13 0.60
C GLY A 79 3.65 10.62 0.81
N GLY A 80 3.03 9.91 -0.14
CA GLY A 80 2.72 8.49 -0.09
C GLY A 80 2.35 7.93 -1.46
N ILE A 81 2.05 6.63 -1.49
CA ILE A 81 1.54 5.95 -2.68
C ILE A 81 0.02 6.02 -2.62
N ASP A 82 -0.60 6.78 -3.52
CA ASP A 82 -2.06 6.93 -3.54
C ASP A 82 -2.78 5.60 -3.80
N SER A 83 -2.16 4.72 -4.58
CA SER A 83 -2.73 3.50 -5.09
C SER A 83 -1.66 2.53 -5.63
N ILE A 84 -1.99 1.25 -5.61
CA ILE A 84 -1.19 0.19 -6.21
C ILE A 84 -2.05 -0.48 -7.29
N GLY A 85 -1.48 -0.66 -8.49
CA GLY A 85 -2.09 -1.41 -9.57
C GLY A 85 -1.62 -2.87 -9.55
N ILE A 86 -2.57 -3.80 -9.55
CA ILE A 86 -2.34 -5.24 -9.69
C ILE A 86 -2.86 -5.64 -11.07
N LYS A 87 -1.98 -6.22 -11.90
CA LYS A 87 -2.34 -6.78 -13.20
C LYS A 87 -2.59 -8.27 -13.03
N GLY A 88 -3.74 -8.76 -13.48
CA GLY A 88 -4.17 -10.14 -13.23
C GLY A 88 -5.37 -10.54 -14.07
N ASP A 89 -6.19 -11.46 -13.54
CA ASP A 89 -7.45 -11.86 -14.18
C ASP A 89 -8.38 -10.66 -14.38
N ILE A 90 -8.32 -9.72 -13.43
CA ILE A 90 -8.92 -8.39 -13.49
C ILE A 90 -7.86 -7.40 -13.04
N ASP A 91 -7.69 -6.31 -13.78
CA ASP A 91 -6.80 -5.23 -13.39
C ASP A 91 -7.38 -4.46 -12.20
N LEU A 92 -6.74 -4.58 -11.04
CA LEU A 92 -7.17 -3.93 -9.80
C LEU A 92 -6.36 -2.67 -9.55
N LYS A 93 -7.02 -1.63 -9.06
CA LYS A 93 -6.39 -0.48 -8.43
C LYS A 93 -6.80 -0.47 -6.96
N ILE A 94 -5.85 -0.72 -6.08
CA ILE A 94 -6.06 -0.76 -4.64
C ILE A 94 -5.58 0.54 -4.01
N SER A 95 -6.35 1.10 -3.09
CA SER A 95 -5.93 2.24 -2.28
C SER A 95 -6.33 2.01 -0.83
N ASN A 96 -5.53 2.57 0.08
CA ASN A 96 -5.87 2.58 1.50
C ASN A 96 -6.31 4.01 1.85
N PRO A 97 -7.62 4.32 1.81
CA PRO A 97 -8.13 5.66 2.11
C PRO A 97 -7.97 6.07 3.58
N GLY A 98 -7.43 5.19 4.43
CA GLY A 98 -7.29 5.38 5.88
C GLY A 98 -8.48 4.81 6.65
N ARG A 99 -8.17 4.21 7.82
CA ARG A 99 -9.07 3.52 8.77
C ARG A 99 -9.53 2.11 8.35
N ASN A 100 -8.71 1.10 8.67
CA ASN A 100 -9.09 -0.33 8.70
C ASN A 100 -9.85 -0.88 7.48
N GLU A 101 -9.74 -0.20 6.34
CA GLU A 101 -10.47 -0.47 5.11
C GLU A 101 -9.54 -0.36 3.91
N VAL A 102 -9.86 -1.09 2.86
CA VAL A 102 -9.19 -1.03 1.56
C VAL A 102 -10.23 -0.77 0.49
N THR A 103 -9.95 0.22 -0.36
CA THR A 103 -10.71 0.46 -1.57
C THR A 103 -10.10 -0.35 -2.71
N VAL A 104 -10.94 -1.07 -3.44
CA VAL A 104 -10.56 -1.79 -4.66
C VAL A 104 -11.43 -1.28 -5.81
N LEU A 105 -10.76 -0.82 -6.86
CA LEU A 105 -11.34 -0.29 -8.09
C LEU A 105 -10.95 -1.19 -9.25
N PHE A 106 -11.91 -1.59 -10.08
CA PHE A 106 -11.63 -2.34 -11.30
C PHE A 106 -12.76 -2.23 -12.31
N GLU A 107 -12.43 -2.50 -13.57
CA GLU A 107 -13.39 -2.62 -14.66
C GLU A 107 -13.66 -4.10 -14.94
N THR A 108 -14.92 -4.45 -15.19
CA THR A 108 -15.29 -5.81 -15.63
C THR A 108 -16.47 -5.77 -16.60
N THR A 109 -16.85 -6.93 -17.13
CA THR A 109 -18.05 -7.07 -17.95
C THR A 109 -19.10 -7.86 -17.19
N ALA A 110 -20.28 -7.27 -16.98
CA ALA A 110 -21.44 -7.92 -16.38
C ALA A 110 -22.64 -7.76 -17.32
N LYS A 111 -23.37 -8.85 -17.60
CA LYS A 111 -24.52 -8.84 -18.54
C LYS A 111 -24.18 -8.21 -19.90
N GLU A 112 -22.99 -8.53 -20.44
CA GLU A 112 -22.46 -8.00 -21.71
C GLU A 112 -22.12 -6.50 -21.73
N GLU A 113 -22.27 -5.79 -20.60
CA GLU A 113 -21.91 -4.38 -20.46
C GLU A 113 -20.65 -4.19 -19.62
N LYS A 114 -19.81 -3.23 -20.02
CA LYS A 114 -18.66 -2.83 -19.21
C LYS A 114 -19.12 -1.99 -18.02
N ILE A 115 -18.67 -2.40 -16.83
CA ILE A 115 -18.98 -1.72 -15.58
C ILE A 115 -17.68 -1.39 -14.83
N ASP A 116 -17.71 -0.25 -14.15
CA ASP A 116 -16.80 0.09 -13.06
C ASP A 116 -17.32 -0.52 -11.76
N VAL A 117 -16.42 -1.15 -11.01
CA VAL A 117 -16.70 -1.74 -9.71
C VAL A 117 -15.84 -1.05 -8.66
N TYR A 118 -16.48 -0.66 -7.56
CA TYR A 118 -15.84 -0.06 -6.40
C TYR A 118 -16.22 -0.84 -5.15
N TYR A 119 -15.24 -1.51 -4.54
CA TYR A 119 -15.41 -2.21 -3.27
C TYR A 119 -14.69 -1.47 -2.15
N ILE A 120 -15.36 -1.38 -1.00
CA ILE A 120 -14.73 -1.07 0.28
C ILE A 120 -14.71 -2.36 1.08
N LEU A 121 -13.51 -2.87 1.33
CA LEU A 121 -13.26 -4.10 2.05
C LEU A 121 -12.83 -3.82 3.49
N ASP A 122 -13.22 -4.67 4.43
CA ASP A 122 -12.71 -4.66 5.80
C ASP A 122 -11.37 -5.41 5.94
N ASN A 123 -10.90 -5.58 7.18
CA ASN A 123 -9.66 -6.28 7.49
C ASN A 123 -9.68 -7.79 7.17
N GLN A 124 -10.85 -8.39 7.02
CA GLN A 124 -11.04 -9.77 6.58
C GLN A 124 -11.21 -9.88 5.06
N LEU A 125 -11.06 -8.76 4.33
CA LEU A 125 -11.33 -8.65 2.90
C LEU A 125 -12.79 -8.96 2.54
N THR A 126 -13.72 -8.64 3.43
CA THR A 126 -15.17 -8.76 3.20
C THR A 126 -15.73 -7.42 2.73
N ILE A 127 -16.71 -7.45 1.82
CA ILE A 127 -17.36 -6.25 1.31
C ILE A 127 -18.15 -5.57 2.44
N LYS A 128 -17.74 -4.34 2.79
CA LYS A 128 -18.56 -3.43 3.61
C LYS A 128 -19.52 -2.64 2.75
N ARG A 129 -19.07 -2.22 1.56
CA ARG A 129 -19.84 -1.47 0.58
C ARG A 129 -19.36 -1.82 -0.83
N SER A 130 -20.30 -1.97 -1.73
CA SER A 130 -20.06 -2.16 -3.16
C SER A 130 -20.85 -1.13 -3.96
N TYR A 131 -20.25 -0.65 -5.03
CA TYR A 131 -20.89 0.24 -5.99
C TYR A 131 -20.53 -0.21 -7.40
N TYR A 132 -21.52 -0.16 -8.27
CA TYR A 132 -21.42 -0.61 -9.65
C TYR A 132 -21.96 0.48 -10.55
N SER A 133 -21.22 0.84 -11.58
CA SER A 133 -21.71 1.80 -12.56
C SER A 133 -21.31 1.45 -13.98
N ASN A 134 -22.17 1.74 -14.94
CA ASN A 134 -21.84 1.53 -16.35
C ASN A 134 -20.73 2.52 -16.79
N ILE A 135 -19.83 2.04 -17.62
CA ILE A 135 -18.85 2.86 -18.34
C ILE A 135 -19.53 3.46 -19.58
N SER A 136 -20.41 4.44 -19.35
CA SER A 136 -21.09 5.15 -20.44
C SER A 136 -20.19 6.23 -21.06
N ASN A 137 -20.24 6.36 -22.39
CA ASN A 137 -19.62 7.47 -23.12
C ASN A 137 -20.33 8.81 -22.86
N GLN A 138 -21.55 8.77 -22.34
CA GLN A 138 -22.28 9.93 -21.86
C GLN A 138 -21.79 10.16 -20.43
N LYS A 139 -21.32 11.36 -20.08
CA LYS A 139 -20.59 11.71 -18.84
C LYS A 139 -21.29 11.37 -17.49
N ILE A 140 -22.42 10.70 -17.52
CA ILE A 140 -23.22 10.27 -16.37
C ILE A 140 -22.97 8.77 -16.17
N LYS A 141 -22.29 8.42 -15.08
CA LYS A 141 -22.16 7.03 -14.62
C LYS A 141 -23.47 6.62 -13.95
N GLU A 142 -24.23 5.74 -14.58
CA GLU A 142 -25.48 5.21 -14.03
C GLU A 142 -25.20 4.00 -13.15
N SER A 143 -25.89 3.93 -12.00
CA SER A 143 -25.78 2.79 -11.09
C SER A 143 -26.36 1.54 -11.74
N VAL A 144 -25.67 0.41 -11.61
CA VAL A 144 -26.11 -0.88 -12.17
C VAL A 144 -26.29 -1.88 -11.05
N GLU A 145 -27.20 -2.83 -11.23
CA GLU A 145 -27.36 -3.97 -10.32
C GLU A 145 -26.75 -5.24 -10.94
N ILE A 146 -25.86 -5.88 -10.18
CA ILE A 146 -25.34 -7.21 -10.49
C ILE A 146 -25.95 -8.26 -9.56
N SER A 147 -26.01 -9.51 -10.01
CA SER A 147 -26.48 -10.61 -9.17
C SER A 147 -25.49 -10.91 -8.04
N GLN A 148 -25.99 -11.35 -6.88
CA GLN A 148 -25.15 -11.77 -5.75
C GLN A 148 -24.10 -12.82 -6.15
N ALA A 149 -24.46 -13.79 -7.00
CA ALA A 149 -23.51 -14.79 -7.49
C ALA A 149 -22.33 -14.19 -8.27
N GLU A 150 -22.54 -13.07 -8.98
CA GLU A 150 -21.48 -12.36 -9.69
C GLU A 150 -20.63 -11.51 -8.72
N GLU A 151 -21.25 -10.84 -7.75
CA GLU A 151 -20.52 -10.12 -6.68
C GLU A 151 -19.58 -11.07 -5.93
N GLU A 152 -20.07 -12.26 -5.56
CA GLU A 152 -19.27 -13.31 -4.90
C GLU A 152 -18.14 -13.83 -5.80
N ARG A 153 -18.39 -14.00 -7.11
CA ARG A 153 -17.36 -14.41 -8.08
C ARG A 153 -16.24 -13.36 -8.18
N LEU A 154 -16.61 -12.08 -8.34
CA LEU A 154 -15.66 -10.98 -8.43
C LEU A 154 -14.88 -10.79 -7.13
N LEU A 155 -15.55 -10.91 -5.97
CA LEU A 155 -14.89 -10.81 -4.67
C LEU A 155 -13.82 -11.89 -4.50
N LYS A 156 -14.08 -13.14 -4.92
CA LYS A 156 -13.08 -14.22 -4.87
C LYS A 156 -11.84 -13.92 -5.70
N ILE A 157 -12.01 -13.30 -6.88
CA ILE A 157 -10.89 -12.85 -7.71
C ILE A 157 -10.10 -11.77 -6.98
N VAL A 158 -10.78 -10.74 -6.47
CA VAL A 158 -10.14 -9.65 -5.70
C VAL A 158 -9.36 -10.18 -4.50
N GLN A 159 -9.95 -11.10 -3.73
CA GLN A 159 -9.29 -11.72 -2.58
C GLN A 159 -8.04 -12.50 -2.98
N LYS A 160 -8.13 -13.32 -4.04
CA LYS A 160 -7.00 -14.09 -4.57
C LYS A 160 -5.85 -13.18 -5.02
N GLU A 161 -6.15 -12.11 -5.76
CA GLU A 161 -5.14 -11.16 -6.25
C GLU A 161 -4.49 -10.38 -5.09
N LEU A 162 -5.28 -9.97 -4.08
CA LEU A 162 -4.76 -9.33 -2.88
C LEU A 162 -3.87 -10.28 -2.05
N GLU A 163 -4.25 -11.54 -1.90
CA GLU A 163 -3.44 -12.53 -1.18
C GLU A 163 -2.11 -12.80 -1.90
N ALA A 164 -2.14 -12.95 -3.23
CA ALA A 164 -0.94 -13.09 -4.05
C ALA A 164 -0.04 -11.85 -3.94
N PHE A 165 -0.63 -10.65 -3.89
CA PHE A 165 0.09 -9.41 -3.61
C PHE A 165 0.82 -9.44 -2.28
N MET A 166 0.14 -9.83 -1.19
CA MET A 166 0.74 -9.90 0.14
C MET A 166 1.91 -10.88 0.19
N GLU A 167 1.73 -12.08 -0.36
CA GLU A 167 2.77 -13.12 -0.40
C GLU A 167 3.98 -12.64 -1.19
N LYS A 168 3.76 -12.07 -2.38
CA LYS A 168 4.83 -11.57 -3.23
C LYS A 168 5.60 -10.43 -2.58
N MET A 169 4.90 -9.51 -1.92
CA MET A 169 5.54 -8.40 -1.21
C MET A 169 6.35 -8.89 -0.02
N TYR A 170 5.84 -9.86 0.75
CA TYR A 170 6.60 -10.47 1.83
C TYR A 170 7.90 -11.10 1.33
N GLN A 171 7.81 -11.93 0.28
CA GLN A 171 8.98 -12.56 -0.35
C GLN A 171 9.97 -11.53 -0.90
N THR A 172 9.48 -10.43 -1.50
CA THR A 172 10.35 -9.40 -2.07
C THR A 172 11.12 -8.61 -1.00
N LEU A 173 10.52 -8.42 0.18
CA LEU A 173 11.10 -7.62 1.26
C LEU A 173 11.95 -8.44 2.24
N TYR A 174 11.63 -9.73 2.42
CA TYR A 174 12.19 -10.55 3.51
C TYR A 174 12.65 -11.94 3.09
N GLY A 175 12.41 -12.33 1.84
CA GLY A 175 12.78 -13.66 1.32
C GLY A 175 14.07 -13.70 0.56
#